data_AF-A0A660V9H2-F1
#
_entry.id   AF-A0A660V9H2-F1
#
_cell.length_a   1.000
_cell.length_b   1.000
_cell.length_c   1.000
_cell.angle_alpha   90.00
_cell.angle_beta   90.00
_cell.angle_gamma   90.00
#
_symmetry.space_group_name_H-M   'P 1'
#
loop_
_entity.id
_entity.type
_entity.pdbx_description
1 polymer ?
#
loop_
_entity_poly.entity_id
_entity_poly.type
_entity_poly.pdbx_seq_one_letter_code
_entity_poly.pdbx_strand_id
1 'polypeptide(L)'
;MDTTQPRQISVVEPIGVAIEKTKQVLFQPFDIAKWFAIGFCAWLAALGSGGNLNFNFGNWGSREQCPDFQQEIYNAKEAVLENLPMVIGIGTLAILIIIILSLVFMWLRSRGQFMFFHCVAQNKGEVVKPWKYYAQQANSLFLFRLVLGLAGFVASILFIVPLVMIGISFLNTGIAGFALANVVWGFLLIFCIIMVVLTLSGIKLLTDDFVIPIMSLRRCMVTEGWKEFWSLLMANKGPFTFYLLFLFVIGLAIGMIVLLAVLVTCCCAACFLAIPYIGTVLMLPILIWRRAYSLFYLAQYGPQFDAFQNIPDSVVVPTASIPPILPEQTP
;
A
#
# COMPACT_ATOMS: atom_id res chain seq x y z
N MET A 1 34.23 -24.34 -17.45
CA MET A 1 32.77 -24.55 -17.50
C MET A 1 32.23 -24.08 -16.18
N ASP A 2 31.90 -22.78 -16.08
CA ASP A 2 31.30 -22.21 -14.87
C ASP A 2 29.87 -22.73 -14.75
N THR A 3 29.65 -23.54 -13.73
CA THR A 3 28.32 -23.95 -13.31
C THR A 3 27.64 -22.73 -12.69
N THR A 4 26.93 -21.94 -13.51
CA THR A 4 25.91 -21.01 -13.03
C THR A 4 24.82 -21.82 -12.35
N GLN A 5 25.01 -22.15 -11.07
CA GLN A 5 23.90 -22.59 -10.24
C GLN A 5 22.83 -21.50 -10.32
N PRO A 6 21.56 -21.85 -10.62
CA PRO A 6 20.49 -20.87 -10.55
C PRO A 6 20.47 -20.37 -9.12
N ARG A 7 20.79 -19.08 -8.92
CA ARG A 7 20.73 -18.41 -7.63
C ARG A 7 19.33 -18.70 -7.06
N GLN A 8 19.24 -19.54 -6.03
CA GLN A 8 17.95 -19.93 -5.49
C GLN A 8 17.29 -18.67 -4.93
N ILE A 9 16.14 -18.30 -5.49
CA ILE A 9 15.42 -17.09 -5.09
C ILE A 9 14.94 -17.31 -3.65
N SER A 10 15.57 -16.61 -2.71
CA SER A 10 15.28 -16.70 -1.29
C SER A 10 14.40 -15.54 -0.86
N VAL A 11 13.25 -15.86 -0.25
CA VAL A 11 12.32 -14.86 0.29
C VAL A 11 12.82 -14.31 1.64
N VAL A 12 13.64 -15.10 2.35
CA VAL A 12 14.08 -14.82 3.73
C VAL A 12 15.40 -14.04 3.77
N GLU A 13 16.33 -14.31 2.86
CA GLU A 13 17.65 -13.67 2.82
C GLU A 13 17.57 -12.13 2.73
N PRO A 14 16.68 -11.51 1.92
CA PRO A 14 16.56 -10.06 1.85
C PRO A 14 16.12 -9.38 3.15
N ILE A 15 15.55 -10.11 4.11
CA ILE A 15 15.02 -9.54 5.35
C ILE A 15 16.15 -8.93 6.17
N GLY A 16 17.22 -9.69 6.40
CA GLY A 16 18.36 -9.23 7.21
C GLY A 16 19.05 -8.03 6.57
N VAL A 17 19.25 -8.10 5.25
CA VAL A 17 19.87 -7.01 4.48
C VAL A 17 18.99 -5.76 4.48
N ALA A 18 17.66 -5.91 4.38
CA ALA A 18 16.72 -4.80 4.47
C ALA A 18 16.70 -4.16 5.87
N ILE A 19 16.85 -4.94 6.94
CA ILE A 19 16.96 -4.41 8.31
C ILE A 19 18.23 -3.57 8.43
N GLU A 20 19.36 -4.08 7.92
CA GLU A 20 20.62 -3.36 7.99
C GLU A 20 20.57 -2.07 7.16
N LYS A 21 19.96 -2.12 5.97
CA LYS A 21 19.73 -0.91 5.17
C LYS A 21 18.83 0.09 5.88
N THR A 22 17.80 -0.37 6.59
CA THR A 22 16.92 0.50 7.39
C THR A 22 17.71 1.21 8.48
N LYS A 23 18.62 0.50 9.15
CA LYS A 23 19.52 1.11 10.13
C LYS A 23 20.48 2.11 9.51
N GLN A 24 21.10 1.77 8.38
CA GLN A 24 21.97 2.67 7.65
C GLN A 24 21.24 3.94 7.19
N VAL A 25 19.97 3.83 6.79
CA VAL A 25 19.22 4.99 6.30
C VAL A 25 18.80 5.94 7.42
N LEU A 26 18.35 5.38 8.55
CA LEU A 26 17.75 6.14 9.64
C LEU A 26 18.71 6.51 10.77
N PHE A 27 19.67 5.64 11.09
CA PHE A 27 20.46 5.74 12.31
C PHE A 27 21.97 5.97 12.04
N GLN A 28 22.45 5.88 10.79
CA GLN A 28 23.88 6.00 10.46
C GLN A 28 24.15 6.88 9.21
N PRO A 29 24.44 8.18 9.35
CA PRO A 29 24.37 8.98 10.58
C PRO A 29 22.92 9.33 10.95
N PHE A 30 22.64 9.43 12.26
CA PHE A 30 21.36 9.95 12.73
C PHE A 30 21.29 11.46 12.51
N ASP A 31 20.41 11.87 11.59
CA ASP A 31 20.12 13.27 11.29
C ASP A 31 18.60 13.46 11.35
N ILE A 32 18.15 14.30 12.29
CA ILE A 32 16.73 14.51 12.54
C ILE A 32 16.04 15.24 11.38
N ALA A 33 16.74 16.12 10.68
CA ALA A 33 16.20 16.83 9.52
C ALA A 33 16.02 15.84 8.35
N LYS A 34 17.00 14.96 8.13
CA LYS A 34 16.88 13.85 7.17
C LYS A 34 15.74 12.92 7.55
N TRP A 35 15.58 12.60 8.84
CA TRP A 35 14.54 11.71 9.33
C TRP A 35 13.13 12.27 9.05
N PHE A 36 12.87 13.54 9.39
CA PHE A 36 11.60 14.20 9.07
C PHE A 36 11.39 14.40 7.57
N ALA A 37 12.44 14.65 6.79
CA ALA A 37 12.35 14.74 5.32
C ALA A 37 11.96 13.41 4.68
N ILE A 38 12.55 12.29 5.13
CA ILE A 38 12.17 10.95 4.66
C ILE A 38 10.76 10.61 5.15
N GLY A 39 10.42 10.99 6.39
CA GLY A 39 9.09 10.84 6.96
C GLY A 39 8.04 11.59 6.16
N PHE A 40 8.34 12.80 5.68
CA PHE A 40 7.50 13.56 4.76
C PHE A 40 7.33 12.84 3.42
N CYS A 41 8.41 12.34 2.81
CA CYS A 41 8.31 11.55 1.59
C CYS A 41 7.46 10.28 1.78
N ALA A 42 7.62 9.60 2.91
CA ALA A 42 6.86 8.41 3.27
C ALA A 42 5.37 8.72 3.51
N TRP A 43 5.08 9.81 4.23
CA TRP A 43 3.73 10.31 4.43
C TRP A 43 3.05 10.66 3.10
N LEU A 44 3.74 11.43 2.24
CA LEU A 44 3.26 11.72 0.89
C LEU A 44 2.99 10.45 0.10
N ALA A 45 3.91 9.47 0.14
CA ALA A 45 3.75 8.18 -0.52
C ALA A 45 2.55 7.36 -0.03
N ALA A 46 2.13 7.57 1.23
CA ALA A 46 0.99 6.93 1.87
C ALA A 46 -0.31 7.77 1.81
N LEU A 47 -0.23 9.04 1.38
CA LEU A 47 -1.33 10.00 1.42
C LEU A 47 -2.53 9.53 0.58
N GLY A 48 -3.72 9.45 1.19
CA GLY A 48 -4.93 8.97 0.53
C GLY A 48 -4.91 7.47 0.18
N SER A 49 -3.88 6.72 0.58
CA SER A 49 -3.92 5.25 0.56
C SER A 49 -4.73 4.78 1.77
N GLY A 50 -6.04 4.71 1.63
CA GLY A 50 -6.95 4.14 2.65
C GLY A 50 -6.77 2.63 2.89
N GLY A 51 -5.54 2.10 2.85
CA GLY A 51 -5.29 0.66 2.83
C GLY A 51 -3.87 0.22 3.20
N ASN A 52 -3.18 0.90 4.11
CA ASN A 52 -2.11 0.23 4.87
C ASN A 52 -1.99 0.89 6.24
N LEU A 53 -2.49 0.19 7.26
CA LEU A 53 -2.51 0.60 8.67
C LEU A 53 -3.28 1.87 9.00
N ASN A 54 -4.28 2.25 8.19
CA ASN A 54 -5.35 3.07 8.72
C ASN A 54 -6.28 2.12 9.46
N PHE A 55 -5.96 1.85 10.73
CA PHE A 55 -6.94 1.32 11.67
C PHE A 55 -8.01 2.37 11.80
N ASN A 56 -8.98 2.34 10.89
CA ASN A 56 -10.31 2.76 11.24
C ASN A 56 -10.71 1.79 12.34
N PHE A 57 -10.41 2.15 13.59
CA PHE A 57 -11.12 1.63 14.74
C PHE A 57 -12.57 1.98 14.44
N GLY A 58 -13.24 1.06 13.73
CA GLY A 58 -14.67 1.06 13.65
C GLY A 58 -15.11 1.19 15.09
N ASN A 59 -15.84 2.26 15.36
CA ASN A 59 -16.39 2.59 16.64
C ASN A 59 -17.26 1.41 17.13
N TRP A 60 -16.65 0.41 17.76
CA TRP A 60 -17.28 -0.79 18.32
C TRP A 60 -17.47 -0.59 19.83
N GLY A 61 -17.95 0.60 20.20
CA GLY A 61 -17.91 1.05 21.57
C GLY A 61 -18.89 2.16 21.93
N SER A 62 -19.99 2.32 21.20
CA SER A 62 -21.17 3.05 21.71
C SER A 62 -22.42 2.44 21.10
N ARG A 63 -23.21 1.69 21.89
CA ARG A 63 -24.64 1.53 21.62
C ARG A 63 -25.33 2.82 22.06
N GLU A 64 -24.93 3.94 21.46
CA GLU A 64 -25.77 5.13 21.47
C GLU A 64 -26.94 4.83 20.55
N GLN A 65 -28.14 5.09 21.05
CA GLN A 65 -29.38 5.03 20.28
C GLN A 65 -29.10 5.65 18.91
N CYS A 66 -29.23 4.86 17.84
CA CYS A 66 -29.27 5.44 16.51
C CYS A 66 -30.35 6.53 16.56
N PRO A 67 -30.02 7.83 16.36
CA PRO A 67 -31.06 8.78 16.03
C PRO A 67 -31.78 8.19 14.83
N ASP A 68 -33.10 8.25 14.85
CA ASP A 68 -33.93 7.68 13.78
C ASP A 68 -33.46 8.27 12.45
N PHE A 69 -32.68 7.48 11.69
CA PHE A 69 -32.03 7.93 10.45
C PHE A 69 -33.07 8.41 9.44
N GLN A 70 -34.30 7.89 9.55
CA GLN A 70 -35.46 8.39 8.84
C GLN A 70 -35.80 9.83 9.22
N GLN A 71 -35.83 10.15 10.52
CA GLN A 71 -36.17 11.47 11.03
C GLN A 71 -35.08 12.51 10.73
N GLU A 72 -33.80 12.15 10.76
CA GLU A 72 -32.70 13.02 10.27
C GLU A 72 -32.79 13.27 8.76
N ILE A 73 -33.14 12.25 7.96
CA ILE A 73 -33.37 12.42 6.51
C ILE A 73 -34.59 13.29 6.25
N TYR A 74 -35.66 13.18 7.02
CA TYR A 74 -36.87 14.02 6.86
C TYR A 74 -36.57 15.48 7.23
N ASN A 75 -35.91 15.73 8.34
CA ASN A 75 -35.53 17.08 8.76
C ASN A 75 -34.51 17.72 7.82
N ALA A 76 -33.54 16.94 7.31
CA ALA A 76 -32.61 17.39 6.29
C ALA A 76 -33.30 17.68 4.96
N LYS A 77 -34.30 16.88 4.55
CA LYS A 77 -35.09 17.15 3.34
C LYS A 77 -35.86 18.46 3.43
N GLU A 78 -36.53 18.73 4.56
CA GLU A 78 -37.27 20.00 4.73
C GLU A 78 -36.32 21.21 4.71
N ALA A 79 -35.19 21.15 5.42
CA ALA A 79 -34.19 22.22 5.43
C ALA A 79 -33.50 22.43 4.06
N VAL A 80 -33.31 21.36 3.28
CA VAL A 80 -32.76 21.41 1.92
C VAL A 80 -33.79 21.94 0.92
N LEU A 81 -35.08 21.62 1.10
CA LEU A 81 -36.17 22.10 0.25
C LEU A 81 -36.45 23.59 0.43
N GLU A 82 -36.35 24.12 1.66
CA GLU A 82 -36.55 25.57 1.94
C GLU A 82 -35.43 26.45 1.35
N ASN A 83 -34.20 25.94 1.23
CA ASN A 83 -33.05 26.69 0.71
C ASN A 83 -32.42 26.04 -0.54
N LEU A 84 -33.25 25.33 -1.31
CA LEU A 84 -32.90 24.50 -2.47
C LEU A 84 -31.84 25.10 -3.43
N PRO A 85 -31.98 26.35 -3.92
CA PRO A 85 -31.00 26.91 -4.85
C PRO A 85 -29.63 27.19 -4.19
N MET A 86 -29.60 27.60 -2.92
CA MET A 86 -28.36 27.91 -2.19
C MET A 86 -27.63 26.63 -1.76
N VAL A 87 -28.38 25.61 -1.32
CA VAL A 87 -27.84 24.31 -0.94
C VAL A 87 -27.29 23.54 -2.14
N ILE A 88 -27.97 23.56 -3.30
CA ILE A 88 -27.43 22.96 -4.53
C ILE A 88 -26.15 23.68 -4.95
N GLY A 89 -26.13 25.02 -4.89
CA GLY A 89 -24.95 25.82 -5.23
C GLY A 89 -23.74 25.50 -4.35
N ILE A 90 -23.92 25.57 -3.02
CA ILE A 90 -22.85 25.30 -2.04
C ILE A 90 -22.44 23.82 -2.07
N GLY A 91 -23.41 22.90 -2.19
CA GLY A 91 -23.16 21.47 -2.26
C GLY A 91 -22.38 21.07 -3.50
N THR A 92 -22.74 21.61 -4.67
CA THR A 92 -22.00 21.37 -5.92
C THR A 92 -20.57 21.89 -5.82
N LEU A 93 -20.38 23.10 -5.27
CA LEU A 93 -19.05 23.67 -5.04
C LEU A 93 -18.21 22.80 -4.08
N ALA A 94 -18.81 22.35 -2.97
CA ALA A 94 -18.14 21.48 -2.01
C ALA A 94 -17.71 20.14 -2.63
N ILE A 95 -18.59 19.51 -3.41
CA ILE A 95 -18.29 18.26 -4.14
C ILE A 95 -17.14 18.49 -5.13
N LEU A 96 -17.17 19.58 -5.90
CA LEU A 96 -16.09 19.93 -6.82
C LEU A 96 -14.75 20.13 -6.09
N ILE A 97 -14.75 20.82 -4.96
CA ILE A 97 -13.54 21.01 -4.13
C ILE A 97 -13.01 19.66 -3.64
N ILE A 98 -13.88 18.77 -3.15
CA ILE A 98 -13.50 17.42 -2.68
C ILE A 98 -12.87 16.61 -3.82
N ILE A 99 -13.45 16.65 -5.03
CA ILE A 99 -12.91 15.96 -6.20
C ILE A 99 -11.53 16.50 -6.55
N ILE A 100 -11.38 17.83 -6.62
CA ILE A 100 -10.10 18.48 -6.92
C ILE A 100 -9.04 18.10 -5.88
N LEU A 101 -9.36 18.19 -4.59
CA LEU A 101 -8.46 17.80 -3.51
C LEU A 101 -8.07 16.32 -3.59
N SER A 102 -9.02 15.44 -3.91
CA SER A 102 -8.76 14.00 -4.07
C SER A 102 -7.79 13.73 -5.22
N LEU A 103 -7.96 14.42 -6.36
CA LEU A 103 -7.06 14.31 -7.51
C LEU A 103 -5.66 14.86 -7.17
N VAL A 104 -5.59 16.01 -6.49
CA VAL A 104 -4.32 16.61 -6.06
C VAL A 104 -3.59 15.68 -5.10
N PHE A 105 -4.27 15.12 -4.11
CA PHE A 105 -3.69 14.17 -3.16
C PHE A 105 -3.20 12.89 -3.84
N MET A 106 -3.97 12.37 -4.79
CA MET A 106 -3.58 11.21 -5.58
C MET A 106 -2.35 11.48 -6.47
N TRP A 107 -2.28 12.66 -7.07
CA TRP A 107 -1.13 13.10 -7.84
C TRP A 107 0.11 13.26 -6.95
N LEU A 108 -0.06 13.91 -5.79
CA LEU A 108 0.99 14.10 -4.80
C LEU A 108 1.51 12.77 -4.26
N ARG A 109 0.63 11.79 -4.03
CA ARG A 109 0.99 10.42 -3.65
C ARG A 109 1.84 9.72 -4.70
N SER A 110 1.49 9.90 -5.96
CA SER A 110 2.22 9.31 -7.09
C SER A 110 3.64 9.88 -7.17
N ARG A 111 3.80 11.18 -6.92
CA ARG A 111 5.08 11.87 -6.80
C ARG A 111 5.89 11.42 -5.57
N GLY A 112 5.23 11.34 -4.40
CA GLY A 112 5.85 10.97 -3.14
C GLY A 112 6.51 9.59 -3.16
N GLN A 113 5.96 8.63 -3.91
CA GLN A 113 6.54 7.29 -4.00
C GLN A 113 7.89 7.25 -4.73
N PHE A 114 8.13 8.11 -5.73
CA PHE A 114 9.44 8.21 -6.38
C PHE A 114 10.46 8.91 -5.49
N MET A 115 10.05 9.94 -4.73
CA MET A 115 10.93 10.58 -3.75
C MET A 115 11.31 9.60 -2.66
N PHE A 116 10.34 8.87 -2.11
CA PHE A 116 10.61 7.88 -1.07
C PHE A 116 11.54 6.78 -1.57
N PHE A 117 11.31 6.27 -2.79
CA PHE A 117 12.24 5.34 -3.44
C PHE A 117 13.66 5.90 -3.52
N HIS A 118 13.82 7.14 -4.00
CA HIS A 118 15.13 7.78 -4.14
C HIS A 118 15.82 7.97 -2.78
N CYS A 119 15.07 8.39 -1.76
CA CYS A 119 15.59 8.51 -0.39
C CYS A 119 16.12 7.18 0.15
N VAL A 120 15.39 6.08 -0.07
CA VAL A 120 15.78 4.73 0.38
C VAL A 120 16.98 4.21 -0.41
N ALA A 121 17.00 4.39 -1.73
CA ALA A 121 18.06 3.91 -2.59
C ALA A 121 19.39 4.65 -2.34
N GLN A 122 19.35 5.99 -2.33
CA GLN A 122 20.56 6.83 -2.27
C GLN A 122 20.95 7.27 -0.85
N ASN A 123 20.16 6.92 0.17
CA ASN A 123 20.40 7.34 1.55
C ASN A 123 20.43 8.88 1.75
N LYS A 124 19.68 9.63 0.94
CA LYS A 124 19.66 11.12 0.95
C LYS A 124 18.25 11.65 1.18
N GLY A 125 18.10 12.58 2.11
CA GLY A 125 16.83 13.29 2.38
C GLY A 125 16.52 14.42 1.39
N GLU A 126 16.90 14.27 0.11
CA GLU A 126 16.69 15.32 -0.89
C GLU A 126 15.29 15.21 -1.52
N VAL A 127 14.45 16.24 -1.33
CA VAL A 127 13.07 16.24 -1.86
C VAL A 127 12.99 16.88 -3.26
N VAL A 128 13.76 17.96 -3.50
CA VAL A 128 13.60 18.83 -4.68
C VAL A 128 14.13 18.19 -5.97
N LYS A 129 15.30 17.54 -5.92
CA LYS A 129 15.91 16.90 -7.10
C LYS A 129 15.05 15.74 -7.65
N PRO A 130 14.64 14.75 -6.85
CA PRO A 130 13.81 13.64 -7.36
C PRO A 130 12.42 14.10 -7.82
N TRP A 131 11.88 15.21 -7.27
CA TRP A 131 10.59 15.76 -7.68
C TRP A 131 10.54 16.12 -9.16
N LYS A 132 11.57 16.83 -9.66
CA LYS A 132 11.66 17.21 -11.08
C LYS A 132 12.10 16.05 -11.96
N TYR A 133 13.02 15.23 -11.44
CA TYR A 133 13.63 14.15 -12.19
C TYR A 133 12.65 13.02 -12.55
N TYR A 134 11.79 12.59 -11.61
CA TYR A 134 10.81 11.52 -11.84
C TYR A 134 9.43 12.03 -12.29
N ALA A 135 9.37 13.25 -12.85
CA ALA A 135 8.12 13.92 -13.12
C ALA A 135 7.25 13.20 -14.15
N GLN A 136 7.88 12.72 -15.23
CA GLN A 136 7.21 12.03 -16.31
C GLN A 136 6.68 10.67 -15.86
N GLN A 137 7.48 9.92 -15.12
CA GLN A 137 7.12 8.60 -14.58
C GLN A 137 5.97 8.73 -13.57
N ALA A 138 6.06 9.70 -12.65
CA ALA A 138 5.01 9.95 -11.68
C ALA A 138 3.66 10.35 -12.32
N ASN A 139 3.68 11.08 -13.44
CA ASN A 139 2.46 11.43 -14.18
C ASN A 139 1.82 10.20 -14.84
N SER A 140 2.61 9.29 -15.42
CA SER A 140 2.11 8.01 -15.95
C SER A 140 1.47 7.15 -14.85
N LEU A 141 2.09 7.12 -13.67
CA LEU A 141 1.57 6.41 -12.49
C LEU A 141 0.29 7.03 -11.92
N PHE A 142 0.21 8.36 -11.90
CA PHE A 142 -1.03 9.05 -11.54
C PHE A 142 -2.18 8.65 -12.47
N LEU A 143 -1.96 8.69 -13.79
CA LEU A 143 -2.99 8.31 -14.77
C LEU A 143 -3.42 6.85 -14.60
N PHE A 144 -2.46 5.93 -14.44
CA PHE A 144 -2.75 4.52 -14.23
C PHE A 144 -3.59 4.30 -12.97
N ARG A 145 -3.23 4.96 -11.86
CA ARG A 145 -4.02 4.88 -10.63
C ARG A 145 -5.39 5.50 -10.80
N LEU A 146 -5.53 6.59 -11.56
CA LEU A 146 -6.81 7.26 -11.81
C LEU A 146 -7.75 6.31 -12.54
N VAL A 147 -7.24 5.64 -13.58
CA VAL A 147 -7.99 4.62 -14.32
C VAL A 147 -8.37 3.44 -13.41
N LEU A 148 -7.45 2.94 -12.59
CA LEU A 148 -7.78 1.88 -11.62
C LEU A 148 -8.81 2.31 -10.58
N GLY A 149 -8.72 3.55 -10.08
CA GLY A 149 -9.68 4.13 -9.15
C GLY A 149 -11.06 4.27 -9.78
N LEU A 150 -11.12 4.76 -11.02
CA LEU A 150 -12.37 4.87 -11.79
C LEU A 150 -12.98 3.49 -12.06
N ALA A 151 -12.18 2.51 -12.46
CA ALA A 151 -12.62 1.13 -12.65
C ALA A 151 -13.17 0.53 -11.36
N GLY A 152 -12.49 0.76 -10.22
CA GLY A 152 -12.97 0.36 -8.90
C GLY A 152 -14.27 1.06 -8.50
N PHE A 153 -14.42 2.34 -8.82
CA PHE A 153 -15.65 3.11 -8.55
C PHE A 153 -16.84 2.59 -9.38
N VAL A 154 -16.63 2.37 -10.68
CA VAL A 154 -17.65 1.80 -11.58
C VAL A 154 -18.04 0.39 -11.12
N ALA A 155 -17.07 -0.47 -10.80
CA ALA A 155 -17.35 -1.80 -10.28
C ALA A 155 -18.09 -1.73 -8.93
N SER A 156 -17.72 -0.80 -8.05
CA SER A 156 -18.41 -0.59 -6.78
C SER A 156 -19.87 -0.21 -7.01
N ILE A 157 -20.18 0.72 -7.90
CA ILE A 157 -21.57 1.05 -8.24
C ILE A 157 -22.30 -0.17 -8.81
N LEU A 158 -21.68 -0.89 -9.75
CA LEU A 158 -22.27 -2.03 -10.42
C LEU A 158 -22.69 -3.15 -9.46
N PHE A 159 -21.91 -3.40 -8.40
CA PHE A 159 -22.17 -4.50 -7.47
C PHE A 159 -22.83 -4.06 -6.15
N ILE A 160 -22.54 -2.86 -5.64
CA ILE A 160 -23.11 -2.37 -4.37
C ILE A 160 -24.57 -1.94 -4.55
N VAL A 161 -24.91 -1.25 -5.65
CA VAL A 161 -26.29 -0.83 -5.90
C VAL A 161 -27.29 -2.00 -5.87
N PRO A 162 -27.10 -3.10 -6.62
CA PRO A 162 -28.02 -4.23 -6.55
C PRO A 162 -28.03 -4.90 -5.17
N LEU A 163 -26.89 -4.94 -4.47
CA LEU A 163 -26.82 -5.46 -3.10
C LEU A 163 -27.68 -4.63 -2.13
N VAL A 164 -27.63 -3.31 -2.24
CA VAL A 164 -28.47 -2.40 -1.45
C VAL A 164 -29.95 -2.57 -1.80
N MET A 165 -30.29 -2.71 -3.08
CA MET A 165 -31.67 -2.97 -3.52
C MET A 165 -32.23 -4.28 -2.95
N ILE A 166 -31.42 -5.34 -2.92
CA ILE A 166 -31.77 -6.62 -2.27
C ILE A 166 -31.95 -6.43 -0.77
N GLY A 167 -31.07 -5.65 -0.12
CA GLY A 167 -31.16 -5.33 1.31
C GLY A 167 -32.43 -4.55 1.67
N ILE A 168 -32.81 -3.54 0.88
CA ILE A 168 -34.06 -2.79 1.07
C ILE A 168 -35.27 -3.70 0.88
N SER A 169 -35.22 -4.58 -0.12
CA SER A 169 -36.29 -5.56 -0.36
C SER A 169 -36.47 -6.48 0.85
N PHE A 170 -35.36 -6.95 1.44
CA PHE A 170 -35.38 -7.77 2.66
C PHE A 170 -36.03 -7.05 3.85
N LEU A 171 -35.72 -5.77 4.05
CA LEU A 171 -36.29 -4.96 5.13
C LEU A 171 -37.80 -4.77 4.97
N ASN A 172 -38.30 -4.63 3.73
CA ASN A 172 -39.71 -4.37 3.46
C ASN A 172 -40.59 -5.62 3.55
N THR A 173 -40.13 -6.78 3.07
CA THR A 173 -40.94 -8.03 3.06
C THR A 173 -40.71 -8.95 4.25
N GLY A 174 -39.63 -8.74 5.01
CA GLY A 174 -39.24 -9.62 6.10
C GLY A 174 -38.87 -11.03 5.64
N ILE A 175 -38.56 -11.90 6.60
CA ILE A 175 -38.01 -13.24 6.34
C ILE A 175 -39.03 -14.13 5.61
N ALA A 176 -40.33 -13.95 5.89
CA ALA A 176 -41.41 -14.76 5.32
C ALA A 176 -41.70 -14.46 3.84
N GLY A 177 -41.39 -13.24 3.37
CA GLY A 177 -41.56 -12.83 1.98
C GLY A 177 -40.27 -12.81 1.16
N PHE A 178 -39.14 -13.20 1.75
CA PHE A 178 -37.85 -13.13 1.08
C PHE A 178 -37.59 -14.36 0.21
N ALA A 179 -37.62 -14.19 -1.11
CA ALA A 179 -37.38 -15.28 -2.04
C ALA A 179 -35.96 -15.86 -1.88
N LEU A 180 -35.86 -17.20 -1.90
CA LEU A 180 -34.57 -17.92 -1.86
C LEU A 180 -33.61 -17.45 -2.97
N ALA A 181 -34.15 -17.06 -4.12
CA ALA A 181 -33.38 -16.49 -5.23
C ALA A 181 -32.61 -15.22 -4.82
N ASN A 182 -33.20 -14.33 -4.00
CA ASN A 182 -32.54 -13.11 -3.54
C ASN A 182 -31.38 -13.41 -2.58
N VAL A 183 -31.52 -14.46 -1.76
CA VAL A 183 -30.44 -14.95 -0.89
C VAL A 183 -29.25 -15.41 -1.75
N VAL A 184 -29.51 -16.27 -2.74
CA VAL A 184 -28.49 -16.81 -3.64
C VAL A 184 -27.80 -15.69 -4.43
N TRP A 185 -28.57 -14.75 -5.00
CA TRP A 185 -28.01 -13.58 -5.69
C TRP A 185 -27.20 -12.67 -4.77
N GLY A 186 -27.64 -12.49 -3.52
CA GLY A 186 -26.89 -11.72 -2.52
C GLY A 186 -25.51 -12.33 -2.24
N PHE A 187 -25.45 -13.65 -2.01
CA PHE A 187 -24.17 -14.34 -1.82
C PHE A 187 -23.26 -14.27 -3.05
N LEU A 188 -23.82 -14.44 -4.25
CA LEU A 188 -23.06 -14.31 -5.50
C LEU A 188 -22.49 -12.89 -5.67
N LEU A 189 -23.29 -11.86 -5.41
CA LEU A 189 -22.83 -10.46 -5.48
C LEU A 189 -21.71 -10.18 -4.47
N ILE A 190 -21.85 -10.64 -3.23
CA ILE A 190 -20.80 -10.49 -2.20
C ILE A 190 -19.52 -11.19 -2.65
N PHE A 191 -19.62 -12.41 -3.17
CA PHE A 191 -18.47 -13.13 -3.71
C PHE A 191 -17.79 -12.38 -4.87
N CYS A 192 -18.58 -11.84 -5.82
CA CYS A 192 -18.07 -11.01 -6.90
C CYS A 192 -17.37 -9.74 -6.39
N ILE A 193 -17.94 -9.06 -5.40
CA ILE A 193 -17.33 -7.87 -4.76
C ILE A 193 -15.98 -8.24 -4.16
N ILE A 194 -15.89 -9.35 -3.41
CA ILE A 194 -14.63 -9.81 -2.81
C ILE A 194 -13.58 -10.06 -3.89
N MET A 195 -13.95 -10.71 -5.00
CA MET A 195 -13.02 -10.99 -6.11
C MET A 195 -12.54 -9.70 -6.79
N VAL A 196 -13.43 -8.73 -7.01
CA VAL A 196 -13.07 -7.42 -7.56
C VAL A 196 -12.13 -6.66 -6.62
N VAL A 197 -12.42 -6.64 -5.32
CA VAL A 197 -11.57 -5.98 -4.33
C VAL A 197 -10.19 -6.65 -4.27
N LEU A 198 -10.14 -7.98 -4.28
CA LEU A 198 -8.89 -8.74 -4.23
C LEU A 198 -8.02 -8.51 -5.47
N THR A 199 -8.64 -8.48 -6.66
CA THR A 199 -7.92 -8.20 -7.92
C THR A 199 -7.37 -6.77 -7.97
N LEU A 200 -8.19 -5.76 -7.66
CA LEU A 200 -7.76 -4.36 -7.62
C LEU A 200 -6.68 -4.11 -6.57
N SER A 201 -6.81 -4.73 -5.39
CA SER A 201 -5.83 -4.64 -4.31
C SER A 201 -4.51 -5.32 -4.69
N GLY A 202 -4.57 -6.48 -5.35
CA GLY A 202 -3.40 -7.17 -5.87
C GLY A 202 -2.65 -6.33 -6.90
N ILE A 203 -3.36 -5.76 -7.88
CA ILE A 203 -2.75 -4.86 -8.89
C ILE A 203 -2.10 -3.65 -8.22
N LYS A 204 -2.77 -3.03 -7.24
CA LYS A 204 -2.23 -1.90 -6.48
C LYS A 204 -0.95 -2.29 -5.72
N LEU A 205 -0.97 -3.43 -5.03
CA LEU A 205 0.15 -3.94 -4.25
C LEU A 205 1.37 -4.20 -5.15
N LEU A 206 1.17 -4.96 -6.23
CA LEU A 206 2.23 -5.29 -7.19
C LEU A 206 2.79 -4.05 -7.89
N THR A 207 1.91 -3.07 -8.19
CA THR A 207 2.35 -1.79 -8.76
C THR A 207 3.28 -1.06 -7.79
N ASP A 208 2.85 -0.90 -6.54
CA ASP A 208 3.58 -0.12 -5.55
C ASP A 208 4.92 -0.78 -5.16
N ASP A 209 4.94 -2.12 -5.03
CA ASP A 209 6.10 -2.87 -4.52
C ASP A 209 7.11 -3.22 -5.63
N PHE A 210 6.69 -3.48 -6.87
CA PHE A 210 7.60 -3.94 -7.95
C PHE A 210 7.64 -3.04 -9.18
N VAL A 211 6.48 -2.60 -9.69
CA VAL A 211 6.44 -1.81 -10.93
C VAL A 211 7.09 -0.44 -10.73
N ILE A 212 6.93 0.18 -9.55
CA ILE A 212 7.56 1.48 -9.27
C ILE A 212 9.09 1.40 -9.25
N PRO A 213 9.72 0.45 -8.52
CA PRO A 213 11.16 0.22 -8.64
C PRO A 213 11.61 0.02 -10.09
N ILE A 214 10.97 -0.86 -10.86
CA ILE A 214 11.33 -1.11 -12.27
C ILE A 214 11.24 0.19 -13.08
N MET A 215 10.15 0.93 -12.92
CA MET A 215 9.94 2.19 -13.62
C MET A 215 10.99 3.25 -13.25
N SER A 216 11.45 3.26 -11.99
CA SER A 216 12.49 4.18 -11.53
C SER A 216 13.90 3.82 -12.02
N LEU A 217 14.19 2.53 -12.21
CA LEU A 217 15.47 2.03 -12.72
C LEU A 217 15.57 2.17 -14.24
N ARG A 218 14.51 1.77 -14.97
CA ARG A 218 14.46 1.78 -16.43
C ARG A 218 14.04 3.12 -17.04
N ARG A 219 13.50 4.03 -16.23
CA ARG A 219 12.88 5.29 -16.68
C ARG A 219 11.76 5.09 -17.73
N CYS A 220 11.05 3.97 -17.66
CA CYS A 220 9.98 3.63 -18.59
C CYS A 220 8.61 4.17 -18.13
N MET A 221 7.56 3.94 -18.92
CA MET A 221 6.17 4.20 -18.49
C MET A 221 5.59 3.01 -17.71
N VAL A 222 4.47 3.22 -17.03
CA VAL A 222 3.83 2.18 -16.20
C VAL A 222 3.47 0.92 -16.98
N THR A 223 3.03 1.07 -18.24
CA THR A 223 2.65 -0.05 -19.10
C THR A 223 3.86 -0.90 -19.49
N GLU A 224 5.00 -0.27 -19.76
CA GLU A 224 6.26 -0.95 -20.06
C GLU A 224 6.82 -1.64 -18.82
N GLY A 225 6.79 -0.97 -17.67
CA GLY A 225 7.16 -1.56 -16.38
C GLY A 225 6.29 -2.76 -16.02
N TRP A 226 4.98 -2.70 -16.29
CA TRP A 226 4.09 -3.84 -16.12
C TRP A 226 4.39 -4.99 -17.07
N LYS A 227 4.76 -4.72 -18.33
CA LYS A 227 5.15 -5.77 -19.28
C LYS A 227 6.41 -6.51 -18.82
N GLU A 228 7.44 -5.77 -18.40
CA GLU A 228 8.69 -6.35 -17.88
C GLU A 228 8.42 -7.15 -16.60
N PHE A 229 7.65 -6.58 -15.66
CA PHE A 229 7.26 -7.27 -14.44
C PHE A 229 6.42 -8.54 -14.69
N TRP A 230 5.45 -8.48 -15.61
CA TRP A 230 4.59 -9.61 -15.93
C TRP A 230 5.38 -10.78 -16.53
N SER A 231 6.39 -10.50 -17.35
CA SER A 231 7.31 -11.51 -17.86
C SER A 231 8.07 -12.21 -16.73
N LEU A 232 8.57 -11.44 -15.76
CA LEU A 232 9.26 -12.00 -14.58
C LEU A 232 8.32 -12.82 -13.68
N LEU A 233 7.10 -12.33 -13.47
CA LEU A 233 6.07 -12.98 -12.66
C LEU A 233 5.65 -14.32 -13.26
N MET A 234 5.43 -14.35 -14.58
CA MET A 234 5.05 -15.57 -15.30
C MET A 234 6.18 -16.60 -15.35
N ALA A 235 7.44 -16.15 -15.43
CA ALA A 235 8.60 -17.02 -15.36
C ALA A 235 8.80 -17.63 -13.96
N ASN A 236 8.44 -16.92 -12.89
CA ASN A 236 8.75 -17.30 -11.50
C ASN A 236 7.54 -17.26 -10.55
N LYS A 237 6.43 -17.91 -10.91
CA LYS A 237 5.16 -17.84 -10.15
C LYS A 237 5.27 -18.27 -8.68
N GLY A 238 6.08 -19.30 -8.39
CA GLY A 238 6.25 -19.85 -7.06
C GLY A 238 6.83 -18.83 -6.07
N PRO A 239 8.07 -18.32 -6.31
CA PRO A 239 8.69 -17.32 -5.44
C PRO A 239 7.82 -16.09 -5.17
N PHE A 240 7.13 -15.56 -6.18
CA PHE A 240 6.25 -14.39 -6.01
C PHE A 240 5.02 -14.70 -5.14
N THR A 241 4.48 -15.91 -5.23
CA THR A 241 3.37 -16.35 -4.37
C THR A 241 3.81 -16.41 -2.91
N PHE A 242 5.00 -16.98 -2.63
CA PHE A 242 5.57 -17.00 -1.28
C PHE A 242 5.89 -15.59 -0.76
N TYR A 243 6.41 -14.70 -1.62
CA TYR A 243 6.61 -13.29 -1.27
C TYR A 243 5.31 -12.63 -0.83
N LEU A 244 4.21 -12.82 -1.59
CA LEU A 244 2.92 -12.22 -1.27
C LEU A 244 2.31 -12.79 0.01
N LEU A 245 2.42 -14.11 0.21
CA LEU A 245 2.00 -14.77 1.45
C LEU A 245 2.80 -14.27 2.65
N PHE A 246 4.12 -14.15 2.51
CA PHE A 246 5.00 -13.63 3.54
C PHE A 246 4.65 -12.18 3.90
N LEU A 247 4.42 -11.33 2.90
CA LEU A 247 4.02 -9.94 3.12
C LEU A 247 2.66 -9.82 3.81
N PHE A 248 1.73 -10.72 3.50
CA PHE A 248 0.44 -10.80 4.20
C PHE A 248 0.62 -11.16 5.68
N VAL A 249 1.45 -12.17 6.00
CA VAL A 249 1.76 -12.57 7.39
C VAL A 249 2.42 -11.42 8.16
N ILE A 250 3.37 -10.71 7.55
CA ILE A 250 4.01 -9.55 8.18
C ILE A 250 3.01 -8.41 8.42
N GLY A 251 2.12 -8.15 7.45
CA GLY A 251 1.06 -7.17 7.61
C GLY A 251 0.18 -7.49 8.82
N LEU A 252 -0.21 -8.76 8.99
CA LEU A 252 -0.94 -9.22 10.17
C LEU A 252 -0.12 -9.08 11.47
N ALA A 253 1.16 -9.47 11.45
CA ALA A 253 2.03 -9.38 12.62
C ALA A 253 2.22 -7.93 13.10
N ILE A 254 2.53 -7.00 12.19
CA ILE A 254 2.62 -5.57 12.48
C ILE A 254 1.26 -5.08 12.99
N GLY A 255 0.18 -5.54 12.36
CA GLY A 255 -1.17 -5.16 12.74
C GLY A 255 -1.49 -5.50 14.20
N MET A 256 -1.14 -6.72 14.60
CA MET A 256 -1.28 -7.22 15.97
C MET A 256 -0.38 -6.48 16.97
N ILE A 257 0.87 -6.19 16.61
CA ILE A 257 1.80 -5.43 17.47
C ILE A 257 1.25 -4.02 17.74
N VAL A 258 0.75 -3.33 16.70
CA VAL A 258 0.15 -2.00 16.86
C VAL A 258 -1.11 -2.07 17.72
N LEU A 259 -1.97 -3.05 17.48
CA LEU A 259 -3.17 -3.27 18.30
C LEU A 259 -2.82 -3.48 19.78
N LEU A 260 -1.84 -4.34 20.08
CA LEU A 260 -1.36 -4.57 21.44
C LEU A 260 -0.77 -3.30 22.06
N ALA A 261 0.03 -2.54 21.29
CA ALA A 261 0.59 -1.28 21.78
C ALA A 261 -0.52 -0.27 22.14
N VAL A 262 -1.59 -0.18 21.34
CA VAL A 262 -2.74 0.68 21.63
C VAL A 262 -3.48 0.23 22.90
N LEU A 263 -3.68 -1.08 23.07
CA LEU A 263 -4.32 -1.64 24.27
C LEU A 263 -3.49 -1.36 25.54
N VAL A 264 -2.18 -1.58 25.50
CA VAL A 264 -1.27 -1.39 26.65
C VAL A 264 -1.14 0.10 27.02
N THR A 265 -1.16 0.99 26.04
CA THR A 265 -1.01 2.44 26.27
C THR A 265 -2.33 3.17 26.56
N CYS A 266 -3.41 2.44 26.86
CA CYS A 266 -4.72 2.99 27.19
C CYS A 266 -5.16 4.07 26.17
N CYS A 267 -5.17 3.72 24.89
CA CYS A 267 -5.54 4.60 23.76
C CYS A 267 -4.62 5.80 23.49
N CYS A 268 -3.62 6.09 24.34
CA CYS A 268 -2.70 7.20 24.12
C CYS A 268 -1.90 7.02 22.82
N ALA A 269 -1.42 5.79 22.53
CA ALA A 269 -0.75 5.51 21.27
C ALA A 269 -1.68 5.65 20.06
N ALA A 270 -2.98 5.36 20.21
CA ALA A 270 -3.95 5.58 19.13
C ALA A 270 -4.09 7.08 18.83
N CYS A 271 -4.15 7.95 19.85
CA CYS A 271 -4.19 9.40 19.65
C CYS A 271 -2.96 9.93 18.90
N PHE A 272 -1.76 9.45 19.22
CA PHE A 272 -0.54 9.83 18.51
C PHE A 272 -0.46 9.27 17.08
N LEU A 273 -0.88 8.02 16.87
CA LEU A 273 -0.92 7.39 15.54
C LEU A 273 -2.01 7.97 14.64
N ALA A 274 -3.11 8.46 15.22
CA ALA A 274 -4.20 9.11 14.50
C ALA A 274 -3.74 10.42 13.83
N ILE A 275 -2.68 11.06 14.33
CA ILE A 275 -2.07 12.20 13.64
C ILE A 275 -1.32 11.66 12.42
N PRO A 276 -1.79 11.92 11.18
CA PRO A 276 -1.37 11.17 10.01
C PRO A 276 0.12 11.33 9.71
N TYR A 277 0.69 12.51 9.93
CA TYR A 277 2.12 12.74 9.75
C TYR A 277 2.94 12.03 10.85
N ILE A 278 2.63 12.28 12.13
CA ILE A 278 3.38 11.71 13.26
C ILE A 278 3.31 10.18 13.26
N GLY A 279 2.16 9.60 12.94
CA GLY A 279 2.00 8.15 12.83
C GLY A 279 2.89 7.54 11.75
N THR A 280 2.94 8.13 10.55
CA THR A 280 3.83 7.65 9.47
C THR A 280 5.30 7.78 9.81
N VAL A 281 5.65 8.84 10.52
CA VAL A 281 6.99 9.17 10.95
C VAL A 281 7.46 8.22 12.06
N LEU A 282 6.58 7.82 12.98
CA LEU A 282 6.85 6.74 13.95
C LEU A 282 7.01 5.38 13.26
N MET A 283 6.21 5.11 12.23
CA MET A 283 6.24 3.87 11.43
C MET A 283 7.34 3.85 10.36
N LEU A 284 8.13 4.90 10.26
CA LEU A 284 9.13 5.11 9.23
C LEU A 284 10.16 3.95 9.13
N PRO A 285 10.67 3.35 10.22
CA PRO A 285 11.52 2.16 10.15
C PRO A 285 10.87 1.01 9.39
N ILE A 286 9.58 0.75 9.64
CA ILE A 286 8.83 -0.32 8.99
C ILE A 286 8.59 0.02 7.52
N LEU A 287 8.28 1.29 7.20
CA LEU A 287 8.07 1.74 5.82
C LEU A 287 9.33 1.62 4.97
N ILE A 288 10.50 2.03 5.51
CA ILE A 288 11.79 1.86 4.83
C ILE A 288 12.12 0.39 4.69
N TRP A 289 11.95 -0.39 5.75
CA TRP A 289 12.23 -1.82 5.72
C TRP A 289 11.41 -2.53 4.64
N ARG A 290 10.10 -2.29 4.58
CA ARG A 290 9.20 -2.87 3.57
C ARG A 290 9.65 -2.49 2.15
N ARG A 291 10.05 -1.23 1.95
CA ARG A 291 10.56 -0.77 0.66
C ARG A 291 11.91 -1.42 0.33
N ALA A 292 12.87 -1.40 1.24
CA ALA A 292 14.19 -2.01 1.04
C ALA A 292 14.07 -3.52 0.76
N TYR A 293 13.18 -4.21 1.47
CA TYR A 293 12.89 -5.63 1.25
C TYR A 293 12.41 -5.90 -0.18
N SER A 294 11.45 -5.12 -0.69
CA SER A 294 11.00 -5.24 -2.09
C SER A 294 12.12 -5.02 -3.12
N LEU A 295 13.05 -4.10 -2.84
CA LEU A 295 14.18 -3.81 -3.71
C LEU A 295 15.23 -4.92 -3.71
N PHE A 296 15.60 -5.43 -2.54
CA PHE A 296 16.54 -6.56 -2.43
C PHE A 296 15.95 -7.85 -3.00
N TYR A 297 14.64 -8.07 -2.86
CA TYR A 297 13.97 -9.19 -3.51
C TYR A 297 14.03 -9.06 -5.03
N LEU A 298 13.76 -7.87 -5.57
CA LEU A 298 13.83 -7.63 -7.01
C LEU A 298 15.27 -7.78 -7.56
N ALA A 299 16.28 -7.35 -6.80
CA ALA A 299 17.69 -7.47 -7.17
C ALA A 299 18.16 -8.92 -7.40
N GLN A 300 17.50 -9.92 -6.82
CA GLN A 300 17.84 -11.33 -7.04
C GLN A 300 17.58 -11.80 -8.48
N TYR A 301 16.67 -11.14 -9.21
CA TYR A 301 16.30 -11.50 -10.58
C TYR A 301 17.29 -11.00 -11.63
N GLY A 302 18.26 -10.17 -11.24
CA GLY A 302 19.36 -9.76 -12.11
C GLY A 302 20.02 -8.45 -11.68
N PRO A 303 21.30 -8.21 -12.02
CA PRO A 303 22.00 -6.98 -11.71
C PRO A 303 21.28 -5.72 -12.21
N GLN A 304 20.57 -5.83 -13.34
CA GLN A 304 19.78 -4.72 -13.89
C GLN A 304 18.65 -4.22 -12.97
N PHE A 305 18.25 -5.01 -11.97
CA PHE A 305 17.20 -4.67 -11.01
C PHE A 305 17.74 -4.23 -9.65
N ASP A 306 19.05 -4.19 -9.48
CA ASP A 306 19.68 -3.79 -8.24
C ASP A 306 19.70 -2.25 -8.13
N ALA A 307 18.79 -1.73 -7.30
CA ALA A 307 18.67 -0.32 -7.00
C ALA A 307 19.81 0.23 -6.11
N PHE A 308 20.68 -0.64 -5.59
CA PHE A 308 21.73 -0.31 -4.64
C PHE A 308 23.15 -0.43 -5.20
N GLN A 309 23.34 -0.64 -6.51
CA GLN A 309 24.68 -0.77 -7.15
C GLN A 309 25.65 0.40 -6.95
N ASN A 310 25.23 1.50 -6.31
CA ASN A 310 26.12 2.56 -5.84
C ASN A 310 26.68 2.32 -4.42
N ILE A 311 26.67 1.08 -3.92
CA ILE A 311 27.45 0.71 -2.73
C ILE A 311 28.84 0.32 -3.21
N PRO A 312 29.88 1.15 -3.02
CA PRO A 312 31.25 0.65 -3.08
C PRO A 312 31.42 -0.44 -2.02
N ASP A 313 31.76 -1.64 -2.48
CA ASP A 313 32.38 -2.76 -1.76
C ASP A 313 32.23 -2.76 -0.24
N SER A 314 31.20 -3.43 0.29
CA SER A 314 31.25 -3.93 1.69
C SER A 314 30.17 -4.93 2.09
N VAL A 315 29.24 -5.31 1.22
CA VAL A 315 28.32 -6.44 1.52
C VAL A 315 28.62 -7.62 0.61
N VAL A 316 29.88 -8.05 0.63
CA VAL A 316 30.18 -9.46 0.41
C VAL A 316 29.75 -10.17 1.68
N VAL A 317 28.59 -10.81 1.63
CA VAL A 317 28.23 -11.87 2.58
C VAL A 317 29.45 -12.81 2.63
N PRO A 318 30.05 -13.07 3.80
CA PRO A 318 30.95 -14.21 3.92
C PRO A 318 30.09 -15.43 3.62
N THR A 319 30.18 -15.94 2.39
CA THR A 319 29.86 -17.33 2.10
C THR A 319 30.52 -18.12 3.20
N ALA A 320 29.73 -18.81 4.02
CA ALA A 320 30.26 -19.70 5.03
C ALA A 320 31.18 -20.69 4.32
N SER A 321 32.48 -20.40 4.35
CA SER A 321 33.51 -21.30 3.90
C SER A 321 33.48 -22.44 4.90
N ILE A 322 32.82 -23.52 4.51
CA ILE A 322 33.01 -24.83 5.12
C ILE A 322 34.53 -25.04 5.16
N PRO A 323 35.15 -25.15 6.35
CA PRO A 323 36.58 -25.39 6.43
C PRO A 323 36.88 -26.74 5.77
N PRO A 324 37.95 -26.85 4.96
CA PRO A 324 38.35 -28.14 4.43
C PRO A 324 38.70 -29.08 5.58
N ILE A 325 38.05 -30.24 5.62
CA ILE A 325 38.41 -31.35 6.49
C ILE A 325 39.85 -31.75 6.12
N LEU A 326 40.79 -31.48 7.02
CA LEU A 326 42.17 -31.93 6.90
C LEU A 326 42.17 -33.47 7.00
N PRO A 327 42.86 -34.22 6.11
CA PRO A 327 43.02 -35.65 6.29
C PRO A 327 43.85 -35.92 7.54
N GLU A 328 43.30 -36.74 8.43
CA GLU A 328 43.95 -37.29 9.61
C GLU A 328 45.20 -38.06 9.18
N GLN A 329 46.37 -37.53 9.52
CA GLN A 329 47.63 -38.28 9.46
C GLN A 329 47.72 -39.14 10.72
N THR A 330 47.47 -40.44 10.60
CA THR A 330 47.81 -41.42 11.62
C THR A 330 49.30 -41.74 11.59
N PRO A 331 49.95 -41.94 12.75
CA PRO A 331 51.38 -42.22 12.86
C PRO A 331 51.79 -43.61 12.39
#